data_AF-A0A970PU15-F1
#
_entry.id   AF-A0A970PU15-F1
#
_cell.length_a   1.000
_cell.length_b   1.000
_cell.length_c   1.000
_cell.angle_alpha   90.00
_cell.angle_beta   90.00
_cell.angle_gamma   90.00
#
_symmetry.space_group_name_H-M   'P 1'
#
loop_
_entity.id
_entity.type
_entity.pdbx_description
1 polymer ?
#
loop_
_entity_poly.entity_id
_entity_poly.type
_entity_poly.pdbx_seq_one_letter_code
_entity_poly.pdbx_strand_id
1 'polypeptide(L)'
;LWRFDDSQIIEDPEGSTGVSSSGRKERTLQLSEFDETPHGYVLMLIVQVEEDRTIPLHSTLLSVEADAPQTIAVWTSPRISGGQEMAIQFTHEKPCSFTVRIKDMSGLVMATPYLDRKSRPQMLEKPGTIVYWNGNDDSGERVSPGSYFAQVETTVSGQVHVSVGEFFAVD
;
A
#
# COMPACT_ATOMS: atom_id res chain seq x y z
N LEU A 1 -21.09 15.77 1.30
CA LEU A 1 -20.95 14.91 0.11
C LEU A 1 -19.70 15.32 -0.66
N TRP A 2 -18.70 14.45 -0.72
CA TRP A 2 -17.44 14.72 -1.41
C TRP A 2 -17.64 14.63 -2.93
N ARG A 3 -17.10 15.58 -3.70
CA ARG A 3 -17.11 15.59 -5.17
C ARG A 3 -15.70 15.35 -5.66
N PHE A 4 -15.46 14.23 -6.34
CA PHE A 4 -14.11 13.86 -6.78
C PHE A 4 -13.56 14.74 -7.91
N ASP A 5 -14.44 15.33 -8.71
CA ASP A 5 -14.06 16.14 -9.88
C ASP A 5 -13.89 17.63 -9.56
N ASP A 6 -14.29 18.07 -8.35
CA ASP A 6 -14.29 19.48 -7.96
C ASP A 6 -13.44 19.70 -6.69
N SER A 7 -12.61 20.74 -6.69
CA SER A 7 -11.97 21.21 -5.45
C SER A 7 -13.03 21.70 -4.48
N GLN A 8 -13.04 21.18 -3.25
CA GLN A 8 -13.96 21.62 -2.19
C GLN A 8 -13.22 22.43 -1.13
N ILE A 9 -13.80 23.57 -0.75
CA ILE A 9 -13.34 24.36 0.41
C ILE A 9 -14.14 23.87 1.62
N ILE A 10 -13.44 23.40 2.66
CA ILE A 10 -14.05 23.05 3.94
C ILE A 10 -13.91 24.26 4.85
N GLU A 11 -15.00 25.00 5.01
CA GLU A 11 -15.04 26.15 5.90
C GLU A 11 -14.87 25.73 7.37
N ASP A 12 -14.24 26.61 8.15
CA ASP A 12 -14.15 26.44 9.59
C ASP A 12 -15.39 27.05 10.28
N PRO A 13 -16.30 26.25 10.85
CA PRO A 13 -17.55 26.75 11.42
C PRO A 13 -17.33 27.64 12.66
N GLU A 14 -16.12 27.66 13.24
CA GLU A 14 -15.81 28.50 14.41
C GLU A 14 -15.63 30.00 14.09
N GLY A 15 -15.59 30.38 12.80
CA GLY A 15 -15.42 31.77 12.39
C GLY A 15 -16.54 32.25 11.48
N SER A 16 -17.45 33.08 11.99
CA SER A 16 -18.45 33.80 11.17
C SER A 16 -17.85 34.78 10.15
N THR A 17 -16.53 34.90 10.10
CA THR A 17 -15.75 35.83 9.28
C THR A 17 -14.80 35.15 8.30
N GLY A 18 -14.78 33.81 8.21
CA GLY A 18 -13.85 33.06 7.37
C GLY A 18 -12.41 33.00 7.91
N VAL A 19 -12.14 33.59 9.09
CA VAL A 19 -10.84 33.51 9.76
C VAL A 19 -10.80 32.25 10.62
N SER A 20 -9.98 31.28 10.20
CA SER A 20 -9.72 30.06 10.94
C SER A 20 -9.06 30.38 12.29
N SER A 21 -9.71 30.01 13.40
CA SER A 21 -9.17 30.15 14.77
C SER A 21 -7.84 29.39 14.93
N SER A 22 -6.92 29.89 15.76
CA SER A 22 -5.69 29.15 16.09
C SER A 22 -6.00 27.93 16.97
N GLY A 23 -5.43 26.76 16.68
CA GLY A 23 -5.59 25.56 17.52
C GLY A 23 -5.48 24.25 16.73
N ARG A 24 -5.53 23.11 17.45
CA ARG A 24 -5.66 21.79 16.81
C ARG A 24 -7.09 21.63 16.28
N LYS A 25 -7.22 21.32 14.99
CA LYS A 25 -8.51 21.04 14.35
C LYS A 25 -8.55 19.60 13.87
N GLU A 26 -9.67 18.96 14.10
CA GLU A 26 -9.95 17.62 13.61
C GLU A 26 -11.16 17.68 12.67
N ARG A 27 -11.08 16.95 11.55
CA ARG A 27 -12.14 16.85 10.55
C ARG A 27 -12.20 15.42 10.06
N THR A 28 -13.41 14.93 9.84
CA THR A 28 -13.66 13.60 9.29
C THR A 28 -14.15 13.77 7.86
N LEU A 29 -13.46 13.11 6.93
CA LEU A 29 -13.90 13.00 5.55
C LEU A 29 -14.66 11.69 5.38
N GLN A 30 -15.88 11.78 4.86
CA GLN A 30 -16.67 10.60 4.51
C GLN A 30 -16.89 10.58 3.00
N LEU A 31 -16.56 9.44 2.40
CA LEU A 31 -16.91 9.12 1.04
C LEU A 31 -18.29 8.44 1.06
N SER A 32 -19.22 8.93 0.25
CA SER A 32 -20.61 8.45 0.18
C SER A 32 -21.11 8.51 -1.27
N GLU A 33 -22.21 7.80 -1.57
CA GLU A 33 -22.82 7.73 -2.91
C GLU A 33 -21.97 7.00 -3.95
N PHE A 34 -21.84 5.68 -3.79
CA PHE A 34 -21.26 4.81 -4.80
C PHE A 34 -22.32 3.80 -5.26
N ASP A 35 -22.49 3.66 -6.57
CA ASP A 35 -23.48 2.74 -7.17
C ASP A 35 -23.04 1.26 -7.06
N GLU A 36 -21.74 1.01 -6.87
CA GLU A 36 -21.10 -0.30 -6.67
C GLU A 36 -20.27 -0.33 -5.37
N THR A 37 -19.71 -1.49 -5.00
CA THR A 37 -18.77 -1.59 -3.87
C THR A 37 -17.53 -0.70 -4.13
N PRO A 38 -17.40 0.44 -3.45
CA PRO A 38 -16.38 1.42 -3.78
C PRO A 38 -15.00 0.87 -3.49
N HIS A 39 -14.09 1.04 -4.46
CA HIS A 39 -12.70 0.68 -4.30
C HIS A 39 -11.83 1.55 -5.20
N GLY A 40 -10.58 1.72 -4.81
CA GLY A 40 -9.61 2.49 -5.58
C GLY A 40 -8.71 3.34 -4.69
N TYR A 41 -7.99 4.25 -5.31
CA TYR A 41 -7.04 5.10 -4.63
C TYR A 41 -7.48 6.56 -4.74
N VAL A 42 -7.36 7.29 -3.64
CA VAL A 42 -7.67 8.72 -3.58
C VAL A 42 -6.42 9.48 -3.18
N LEU A 43 -5.92 10.33 -4.06
CA LEU A 43 -4.87 11.27 -3.71
C LEU A 43 -5.50 12.46 -2.99
N MET A 44 -5.22 12.61 -1.70
CA MET A 44 -5.64 13.75 -0.91
C MET A 44 -4.51 14.77 -0.82
N LEU A 45 -4.81 16.00 -1.25
CA LEU A 45 -3.91 17.15 -1.15
C LEU A 45 -4.53 18.17 -0.18
N ILE A 46 -3.78 18.53 0.85
CA ILE A 46 -4.13 19.63 1.75
C ILE A 46 -3.29 20.82 1.34
N VAL A 47 -3.96 21.93 1.02
CA VAL A 47 -3.32 23.14 0.54
C VAL A 47 -3.78 24.34 1.36
N GLN A 48 -2.89 25.31 1.54
CA GLN A 48 -3.23 26.66 1.99
C GLN A 48 -3.48 27.52 0.76
N VAL A 49 -4.58 28.28 0.78
CA VAL A 49 -4.90 29.24 -0.28
C VAL A 49 -4.59 30.65 0.26
N GLU A 50 -3.77 31.39 -0.46
CA GLU A 50 -3.51 32.82 -0.29
C GLU A 50 -4.07 33.58 -1.51
N GLU A 51 -4.07 34.92 -1.49
CA GLU A 51 -4.71 35.74 -2.54
C GLU A 51 -4.23 35.42 -3.97
N ASP A 52 -2.95 35.05 -4.14
CA ASP A 52 -2.31 34.85 -5.44
C ASP A 52 -1.68 33.47 -5.62
N ARG A 53 -1.78 32.57 -4.63
CA ARG A 53 -1.13 31.26 -4.71
C ARG A 53 -1.76 30.19 -3.82
N THR A 54 -1.48 28.95 -4.21
CA THR A 54 -1.81 27.75 -3.45
C THR A 54 -0.52 27.08 -2.97
N ILE A 55 -0.40 26.88 -1.66
CA ILE A 55 0.78 26.28 -1.03
C ILE A 55 0.43 24.85 -0.60
N PRO A 56 1.07 23.80 -1.13
CA PRO A 56 0.84 22.43 -0.70
C PRO A 56 1.40 22.23 0.71
N LEU A 57 0.54 21.83 1.64
CA LEU A 57 0.91 21.56 3.02
C LEU A 57 1.14 20.06 3.26
N HIS A 58 0.28 19.23 2.66
CA HIS A 58 0.34 17.78 2.86
C HIS A 58 -0.22 17.03 1.66
N SER A 59 0.30 15.83 1.42
CA SER A 59 -0.24 14.90 0.43
C SER A 59 -0.24 13.50 1.02
N THR A 60 -1.36 12.78 0.88
CA THR A 60 -1.42 11.36 1.22
C THR A 60 -2.24 10.59 0.20
N LEU A 61 -1.86 9.35 -0.03
CA LEU A 61 -2.62 8.43 -0.87
C LEU A 61 -3.46 7.54 0.04
N LEU A 62 -4.77 7.65 -0.09
CA LEU A 62 -5.73 6.80 0.60
C LEU A 62 -6.03 5.57 -0.27
N SER A 63 -6.12 4.41 0.37
CA SER A 63 -6.47 3.14 -0.24
C SER A 63 -7.87 2.75 0.22
N VAL A 64 -8.84 2.77 -0.69
CA VAL A 64 -10.22 2.33 -0.45
C VAL A 64 -10.31 0.87 -0.85
N GLU A 65 -10.34 0.00 0.16
CA GLU A 65 -10.40 -1.46 -0.03
C GLU A 65 -11.84 -1.88 -0.31
N ALA A 66 -12.03 -2.77 -1.29
CA ALA A 66 -13.34 -3.35 -1.57
C ALA A 66 -13.65 -4.47 -0.58
N ASP A 67 -14.92 -4.67 -0.26
CA ASP A 67 -15.35 -5.84 0.50
C ASP A 67 -15.55 -7.07 -0.40
N ALA A 68 -14.46 -7.56 -0.99
CA ALA A 68 -14.48 -8.73 -1.87
C ALA A 68 -13.12 -9.45 -1.93
N PRO A 69 -13.08 -10.79 -1.78
CA PRO A 69 -11.87 -11.59 -1.97
C PRO A 69 -11.26 -11.39 -3.36
N GLN A 70 -9.93 -11.57 -3.46
CA GLN A 70 -9.17 -11.45 -4.70
C GLN A 70 -8.20 -12.62 -4.83
N THR A 71 -7.99 -13.10 -6.05
CA THR A 71 -7.00 -14.16 -6.30
C THR A 71 -5.61 -13.55 -6.41
N ILE A 72 -4.71 -13.93 -5.51
CA ILE A 72 -3.33 -13.46 -5.48
C ILE A 72 -2.43 -14.55 -6.03
N ALA A 73 -1.69 -14.25 -7.09
CA ALA A 73 -0.58 -15.06 -7.58
C ALA A 73 0.73 -14.29 -7.36
N VAL A 74 1.80 -15.01 -7.02
CA VAL A 74 3.09 -14.43 -6.60
C VAL A 74 4.19 -14.95 -7.51
N TRP A 75 5.03 -14.05 -8.02
CA TRP A 75 6.17 -14.36 -8.87
C TRP A 75 7.44 -13.73 -8.31
N THR A 76 8.53 -14.47 -8.41
CA THR A 76 9.87 -14.01 -8.04
C THR A 76 10.86 -14.44 -9.12
N SER A 77 12.04 -13.84 -9.14
CA SER A 77 13.14 -14.40 -9.92
C SER A 77 13.60 -15.72 -9.28
N PRO A 78 14.04 -16.73 -10.06
CA PRO A 78 14.40 -18.05 -9.51
C PRO A 78 15.67 -18.04 -8.66
N ARG A 79 16.38 -16.90 -8.59
CA ARG A 79 17.66 -16.76 -7.89
C ARG A 79 17.91 -15.31 -7.48
N ILE A 80 18.57 -15.12 -6.35
CA ILE A 80 19.17 -13.86 -5.91
C ILE A 80 20.65 -14.07 -5.58
N SER A 81 21.51 -13.25 -6.17
CA SER A 81 22.96 -13.30 -5.94
C SER A 81 23.42 -12.17 -5.02
N GLY A 82 24.65 -12.23 -4.51
CA GLY A 82 25.21 -11.23 -3.60
C GLY A 82 25.09 -9.79 -4.14
N GLY A 83 24.53 -8.89 -3.33
CA GLY A 83 24.38 -7.47 -3.67
C GLY A 83 23.27 -7.12 -4.67
N GLN A 84 22.44 -8.09 -5.09
CA GLN A 84 21.27 -7.83 -5.92
C GLN A 84 20.00 -7.74 -5.09
N GLU A 85 19.04 -6.96 -5.58
CA GLU A 85 17.65 -7.00 -5.12
C GLU A 85 16.83 -7.89 -6.06
N MET A 86 15.93 -8.68 -5.47
CA MET A 86 14.98 -9.51 -6.21
C MET A 86 13.60 -8.87 -6.19
N ALA A 87 13.01 -8.73 -7.37
CA ALA A 87 11.61 -8.32 -7.51
C ALA A 87 10.67 -9.45 -7.06
N ILE A 88 9.67 -9.08 -6.26
CA ILE A 88 8.55 -9.90 -5.83
C ILE A 88 7.29 -9.23 -6.37
N GLN A 89 6.68 -9.85 -7.38
CA GLN A 89 5.46 -9.38 -7.99
C GLN A 89 4.28 -10.19 -7.48
N PHE A 90 3.16 -9.54 -7.18
CA PHE A 90 1.91 -10.24 -6.89
C PHE A 90 0.68 -9.52 -7.46
N THR A 91 -0.29 -10.27 -7.96
CA THR A 91 -1.52 -9.72 -8.55
C THR A 91 -2.50 -9.28 -7.49
N HIS A 92 -3.18 -8.17 -7.74
CA HIS A 92 -4.42 -7.76 -7.06
C HIS A 92 -5.14 -6.74 -7.96
N GLU A 93 -6.45 -6.84 -8.07
CA GLU A 93 -7.26 -5.95 -8.93
C GLU A 93 -7.73 -4.71 -8.18
N LYS A 94 -7.95 -4.85 -6.87
CA LYS A 94 -8.44 -3.78 -5.99
C LYS A 94 -7.40 -3.48 -4.92
N PRO A 95 -7.40 -2.27 -4.34
CA PRO A 95 -6.50 -1.93 -3.24
C PRO A 95 -6.64 -2.92 -2.08
N CYS A 96 -5.52 -3.19 -1.40
CA CYS A 96 -5.45 -4.13 -0.28
C CYS A 96 -4.33 -3.75 0.67
N SER A 97 -4.38 -4.29 1.89
CA SER A 97 -3.22 -4.34 2.78
C SER A 97 -2.43 -5.62 2.51
N PHE A 98 -1.12 -5.59 2.63
CA PHE A 98 -0.28 -6.76 2.41
C PHE A 98 0.93 -6.82 3.34
N THR A 99 1.35 -8.06 3.61
CA THR A 99 2.61 -8.40 4.28
C THR A 99 3.36 -9.40 3.42
N VAL A 100 4.64 -9.16 3.17
CA VAL A 100 5.53 -10.08 2.44
C VAL A 100 6.51 -10.69 3.44
N ARG A 101 6.59 -12.02 3.45
CA ARG A 101 7.55 -12.78 4.25
C ARG A 101 8.37 -13.67 3.35
N ILE A 102 9.66 -13.77 3.62
CA ILE A 102 10.55 -14.73 3.00
C ILE A 102 10.72 -15.89 3.95
N LYS A 103 10.50 -17.10 3.45
CA LYS A 103 10.55 -18.33 4.22
C LYS A 103 11.55 -19.32 3.65
N ASP A 104 12.21 -20.08 4.52
CA ASP A 104 13.06 -21.19 4.12
C ASP A 104 12.22 -22.44 3.75
N MET A 105 12.88 -23.52 3.34
CA MET A 105 12.23 -24.80 3.01
C MET A 105 11.45 -25.44 4.18
N SER A 106 11.77 -25.09 5.43
CA SER A 106 11.05 -25.58 6.61
C SER A 106 9.79 -24.76 6.91
N GLY A 107 9.62 -23.62 6.24
CA GLY A 107 8.55 -22.66 6.46
C GLY A 107 8.85 -21.62 7.53
N LEU A 108 10.08 -21.59 8.06
CA LEU A 108 10.52 -20.58 9.02
C LEU A 108 10.64 -19.22 8.33
N VAL A 109 10.15 -18.17 8.98
CA VAL A 109 10.26 -16.79 8.47
C VAL A 109 11.68 -16.30 8.71
N MET A 110 12.35 -15.96 7.61
CA MET A 110 13.72 -15.48 7.61
C MET A 110 13.80 -13.97 7.42
N ALA A 111 12.80 -13.37 6.75
CA ALA A 111 12.66 -11.93 6.62
C ALA A 111 11.19 -11.52 6.46
N THR A 112 10.84 -10.31 6.89
CA THR A 112 9.55 -9.64 6.68
C THR A 112 9.79 -8.28 6.02
N PRO A 113 10.23 -8.24 4.75
CA PRO A 113 10.61 -6.99 4.09
C PRO A 113 9.48 -5.95 4.01
N TYR A 114 8.22 -6.39 4.04
CA TYR A 114 7.06 -5.50 4.06
C TYR A 114 6.04 -6.02 5.07
N LEU A 115 5.67 -5.17 6.03
CA LEU A 115 4.67 -5.45 7.06
C LEU A 115 3.52 -4.44 6.95
N ASP A 116 2.29 -4.95 6.87
CA ASP A 116 1.03 -4.19 6.86
C ASP A 116 1.06 -2.94 5.97
N ARG A 117 1.45 -3.13 4.70
CA ARG A 117 1.56 -2.05 3.73
C ARG A 117 0.28 -1.96 2.91
N LYS A 118 -0.17 -0.74 2.63
CA LYS A 118 -1.21 -0.52 1.62
C LYS A 118 -0.59 -0.65 0.23
N SER A 119 -1.27 -1.36 -0.67
CA SER A 119 -0.93 -1.37 -2.09
C SER A 119 -1.09 0.03 -2.69
N ARG A 120 -0.48 0.23 -3.85
CA ARG A 120 -0.46 1.53 -4.56
C ARG A 120 -0.68 1.28 -6.04
N PRO A 121 -1.22 2.26 -6.79
CA PRO A 121 -1.24 2.19 -8.24
C PRO A 121 0.18 1.98 -8.78
N GLN A 122 0.37 0.95 -9.58
CA GLN A 122 1.58 0.72 -10.35
C GLN A 122 1.19 0.47 -11.80
N MET A 123 1.95 1.03 -12.75
CA MET A 123 1.70 0.86 -14.18
C MET A 123 2.31 -0.48 -14.65
N LEU A 124 1.63 -1.57 -14.29
CA LEU A 124 2.03 -2.93 -14.64
C LEU A 124 1.11 -3.49 -15.74
N GLU A 125 1.61 -4.44 -16.53
CA GLU A 125 0.82 -5.13 -17.55
C GLU A 125 -0.38 -5.88 -16.92
N LYS A 126 -0.18 -6.44 -15.73
CA LYS A 126 -1.24 -7.05 -14.90
C LYS A 126 -1.42 -6.24 -13.61
N PRO A 127 -2.67 -5.93 -13.19
CA PRO A 127 -2.93 -5.26 -11.92
C PRO A 127 -2.25 -5.99 -10.74
N GLY A 128 -1.51 -5.24 -9.94
CA GLY A 128 -0.76 -5.80 -8.84
C GLY A 128 0.26 -4.84 -8.24
N THR A 129 1.15 -5.42 -7.45
CA THR A 129 2.24 -4.73 -6.78
C THR A 129 3.55 -5.45 -7.08
N ILE A 130 4.60 -4.67 -7.36
CA ILE A 130 5.98 -5.13 -7.30
C ILE A 130 6.64 -4.50 -6.09
N VAL A 131 7.34 -5.32 -5.33
CA VAL A 131 8.24 -4.92 -4.24
C VAL A 131 9.59 -5.62 -4.38
N TYR A 132 10.58 -5.24 -3.56
CA TYR A 132 11.94 -5.73 -3.69
C TYR A 132 12.47 -6.25 -2.36
N TRP A 133 13.27 -7.31 -2.43
CA TRP A 133 14.00 -7.83 -1.27
C TRP A 133 15.48 -7.99 -1.61
N ASN A 134 16.34 -7.57 -0.69
CA ASN A 134 17.80 -7.49 -0.87
C ASN A 134 18.57 -8.75 -0.45
N GLY A 135 17.86 -9.79 0.01
CA GLY A 135 18.47 -11.02 0.51
C GLY A 135 18.84 -11.00 1.99
N ASN A 136 18.47 -9.96 2.73
CA ASN A 136 18.81 -9.84 4.15
C ASN A 136 17.61 -10.19 5.05
N ASP A 137 17.91 -10.64 6.26
CA ASP A 137 16.94 -10.83 7.33
C ASP A 137 16.51 -9.50 7.99
N ASP A 138 15.61 -9.59 8.97
CA ASP A 138 15.08 -8.43 9.69
C ASP A 138 16.13 -7.72 10.58
N SER A 139 17.29 -8.35 10.83
CA SER A 139 18.44 -7.73 11.52
C SER A 139 19.37 -6.98 10.55
N GLY A 140 19.15 -7.13 9.24
CA GLY A 140 19.96 -6.54 8.18
C GLY A 140 21.12 -7.43 7.73
N GLU A 141 21.25 -8.64 8.28
CA GLU A 141 22.29 -9.60 7.92
C GLU A 141 21.85 -10.45 6.73
N ARG A 142 22.81 -10.88 5.90
CA ARG A 142 22.54 -11.71 4.73
C ARG A 142 22.02 -13.08 5.18
N VAL A 143 20.91 -13.57 4.60
CA VAL A 143 20.45 -14.93 4.89
C VAL A 143 21.43 -15.96 4.32
N SER A 144 21.52 -17.12 4.97
CA SER A 144 22.38 -18.22 4.52
C SER A 144 22.05 -18.67 3.10
N PRO A 145 23.02 -19.13 2.31
CA PRO A 145 22.74 -19.73 1.00
C PRO A 145 21.77 -20.91 1.13
N GLY A 146 20.79 -21.01 0.24
CA GLY A 146 19.73 -22.03 0.32
C GLY A 146 18.52 -21.75 -0.55
N SER A 147 17.49 -22.57 -0.39
CA SER A 147 16.21 -22.41 -1.10
C SER A 147 15.16 -21.76 -0.21
N TYR A 148 14.44 -20.80 -0.76
CA TYR A 148 13.46 -19.97 -0.07
C TYR A 148 12.23 -19.76 -0.95
N PHE A 149 11.14 -19.27 -0.37
CA PHE A 149 9.96 -18.82 -1.10
C PHE A 149 9.36 -17.55 -0.47
N ALA A 150 8.70 -16.75 -1.30
CA ALA A 150 7.97 -15.57 -0.83
C ALA A 150 6.53 -15.95 -0.50
N GLN A 151 6.08 -15.58 0.69
CA GLN A 151 4.68 -15.61 1.09
C GLN A 151 4.13 -14.18 1.08
N VAL A 152 3.03 -13.97 0.37
CA VAL A 152 2.26 -12.73 0.40
C VAL A 152 0.97 -13.00 1.15
N GLU A 153 0.79 -12.28 2.25
CA GLU A 153 -0.47 -12.20 2.98
C GLU A 153 -1.17 -10.92 2.57
N THR A 154 -2.44 -11.00 2.20
CA THR A 154 -3.28 -9.83 1.93
C THR A 154 -4.45 -9.80 2.90
N THR A 155 -4.80 -8.60 3.36
CA THR A 155 -5.99 -8.38 4.18
C THR A 155 -6.99 -7.57 3.38
N VAL A 156 -8.22 -8.09 3.29
CA VAL A 156 -9.36 -7.43 2.66
C VAL A 156 -10.55 -7.57 3.60
N SER A 157 -11.14 -6.46 4.05
CA SER A 157 -12.23 -6.44 5.04
C SER A 157 -11.96 -7.23 6.32
N GLY A 158 -10.72 -7.22 6.79
CA GLY A 158 -10.31 -7.99 7.96
C GLY A 158 -10.15 -9.50 7.74
N GLN A 159 -10.41 -10.00 6.53
CA GLN A 159 -10.10 -11.38 6.15
C GLN A 159 -8.69 -11.48 5.58
N VAL A 160 -7.96 -12.49 6.04
CA VAL A 160 -6.57 -12.75 5.64
C VAL A 160 -6.53 -13.84 4.56
N HIS A 161 -5.90 -13.53 3.44
CA HIS A 161 -5.62 -14.46 2.36
C HIS A 161 -4.11 -14.63 2.18
N VAL A 162 -3.64 -15.87 2.07
CA VAL A 162 -2.22 -16.19 1.96
C VAL A 162 -1.95 -16.86 0.62
N SER A 163 -0.97 -16.33 -0.11
CA SER A 163 -0.44 -16.92 -1.34
C SER A 163 1.07 -17.05 -1.25
N VAL A 164 1.62 -18.05 -1.95
CA VAL A 164 3.06 -18.31 -1.99
C VAL A 164 3.54 -18.32 -3.44
N GLY A 165 4.76 -17.84 -3.65
CA GLY A 165 5.47 -17.99 -4.92
C GLY A 165 6.20 -19.33 -5.02
N GLU A 166 6.80 -19.57 -6.18
CA GLU A 166 7.72 -20.68 -6.37
C GLU A 166 9.00 -20.50 -5.53
N PHE A 167 9.75 -21.60 -5.38
CA PHE A 167 11.04 -21.56 -4.71
C PHE A 167 12.09 -20.82 -5.56
N PHE A 168 12.95 -20.07 -4.88
CA PHE A 168 14.12 -19.42 -5.46
C PHE A 168 15.37 -19.71 -4.61
N ALA A 169 16.53 -19.64 -5.25
CA ALA A 169 17.82 -19.85 -4.60
C ALA A 169 18.44 -18.52 -4.12
N VAL A 170 19.04 -18.53 -2.93
CA VAL A 170 19.95 -17.48 -2.45
C VAL A 170 21.37 -18.04 -2.50
N ASP A 171 22.27 -17.30 -3.14
CA ASP A 171 23.73 -17.55 -3.14
C ASP A 171 24.47 -16.72 -2.08
#